data_AF-A0A9J6E226-F1
#
_entry.id   AF-A0A9J6E226-F1
#
_cell.length_a   1.000
_cell.length_b   1.000
_cell.length_c   1.000
_cell.angle_alpha   90.00
_cell.angle_beta   90.00
_cell.angle_gamma   90.00
#
_symmetry.space_group_name_H-M   'P 1'
#
loop_
_entity.id
_entity.type
_entity.pdbx_description
1 polymer ?
#
loop_
_entity_poly.entity_id
_entity_poly.type
_entity_poly.pdbx_seq_one_letter_code
_entity_poly.pdbx_strand_id
1 'polypeptide(L)'
;MGKCFVPFCNSGYKSCNEKYALFTPPANEERLQAWRRAIPRKDRMLQRNDRVCEKLFAPHFVLKTWSSEFNRHVLMSGKRRAELTKDAVPSIFDVAPGYLSKKIKNP
;
A
#
# COMPACT_ATOMS: atom_id res chain seq x y z
N MET A 1 9.98 -3.70 13.48
CA MET A 1 8.85 -2.90 12.92
C MET A 1 9.41 -2.06 11.78
N GLY A 2 8.98 -2.29 10.54
CA GLY A 2 9.50 -1.56 9.37
C GLY A 2 8.77 -0.23 9.18
N LYS A 3 9.43 0.74 8.51
CA LYS A 3 8.81 1.99 8.06
C LYS A 3 8.35 1.82 6.61
N CYS A 4 7.32 2.57 6.20
CA CYS A 4 6.94 2.59 4.79
C CYS A 4 8.11 3.13 3.93
N PHE A 5 8.35 2.49 2.80
CA PHE A 5 9.41 2.82 1.85
C PHE A 5 9.10 4.09 1.05
N VAL A 6 7.83 4.47 0.93
CA VAL A 6 7.42 5.56 0.04
C VAL A 6 7.79 6.92 0.65
N PRO A 7 8.43 7.82 -0.13
CA PRO A 7 8.79 9.15 0.34
C PRO A 7 7.60 9.89 0.95
N PHE A 8 7.87 10.69 1.99
CA PHE A 8 6.86 11.48 2.72
C PHE A 8 5.77 10.67 3.43
N CYS A 9 5.76 9.34 3.33
CA CYS A 9 4.89 8.49 4.13
C CYS A 9 5.47 8.33 5.54
N ASN A 10 4.69 8.67 6.55
CA ASN A 10 5.06 8.52 7.96
C ASN A 10 4.59 7.18 8.57
N SER A 11 3.94 6.29 7.83
CA SER A 11 3.46 5.02 8.36
C SER A 11 4.61 4.16 8.92
N GLY A 12 4.46 3.71 10.16
CA GLY A 12 5.48 2.95 10.88
C GLY A 12 6.54 3.80 11.60
N TYR A 13 6.50 5.13 11.48
CA TYR A 13 7.29 6.04 12.32
C TYR A 13 6.59 6.25 13.67
N LYS A 14 7.38 6.58 14.71
CA LYS A 14 6.86 6.89 16.05
C LYS A 14 5.89 8.09 16.06
N SER A 15 6.03 8.99 15.09
CA SER A 15 5.18 10.18 14.92
C SER A 15 3.83 9.88 14.27
N CYS A 16 3.60 8.66 13.77
CA CYS A 16 2.32 8.25 13.19
C CYS A 16 1.48 7.58 14.26
N ASN A 17 0.41 8.26 14.69
CA ASN A 17 -0.49 7.74 15.73
C ASN A 17 -1.37 6.59 15.20
N GLU A 18 -1.72 6.63 13.91
CA GLU A 18 -2.52 5.57 13.30
C GLU A 18 -1.68 4.34 12.94
N LYS A 19 -2.28 3.15 13.12
CA LYS A 19 -1.66 1.87 12.77
C LYS A 19 -2.15 1.40 11.41
N TYR A 20 -1.26 1.43 10.43
CA TYR A 20 -1.50 0.92 9.08
C TYR A 20 -0.85 -0.44 8.88
N ALA A 21 -1.50 -1.32 8.12
CA ALA A 21 -0.87 -2.56 7.68
C ALA A 21 0.32 -2.26 6.76
N LEU A 22 1.37 -3.07 6.89
CA LEU A 22 2.61 -2.98 6.12
C LEU A 22 2.83 -4.28 5.35
N PHE A 23 2.98 -4.16 4.03
CA PHE A 23 3.12 -5.28 3.13
C PHE A 23 4.55 -5.36 2.60
N THR A 24 5.08 -6.59 2.50
CA THR A 24 6.29 -6.85 1.70
C THR A 24 5.96 -6.75 0.22
N PRO A 25 6.89 -6.28 -0.61
CA PRO A 25 6.79 -6.40 -2.04
C PRO A 25 6.61 -7.85 -2.49
N PRO A 26 5.91 -8.09 -3.61
CA PRO A 26 5.62 -9.43 -4.11
C PRO A 26 6.90 -10.17 -4.50
N ALA A 27 6.92 -11.49 -4.31
CA ALA A 27 8.05 -12.32 -4.68
C ALA A 27 8.18 -12.54 -6.20
N ASN A 28 7.09 -12.42 -6.94
CA ASN A 28 7.13 -12.43 -8.40
C ASN A 28 7.87 -11.17 -8.91
N GLU A 29 8.85 -11.37 -9.78
CA GLU A 29 9.72 -10.28 -10.25
C GLU A 29 8.97 -9.24 -11.10
N GLU A 30 8.06 -9.66 -11.98
CA GLU A 30 7.26 -8.73 -12.80
C GLU A 30 6.41 -7.81 -11.93
N ARG A 31 5.81 -8.38 -10.88
CA ARG A 31 5.01 -7.64 -9.90
C ARG A 31 5.89 -6.71 -9.06
N LEU A 32 7.09 -7.14 -8.68
CA LEU A 32 8.06 -6.30 -7.99
C LEU A 32 8.50 -5.12 -8.87
N GLN A 33 8.71 -5.36 -10.16
CA GLN A 33 9.01 -4.30 -11.14
C GLN A 33 7.84 -3.32 -11.30
N ALA A 34 6.59 -3.80 -11.28
CA ALA A 34 5.42 -2.93 -11.27
C ALA A 34 5.42 -1.99 -10.04
N TRP A 35 5.75 -2.51 -8.85
CA TRP A 35 5.88 -1.68 -7.64
C TRP A 35 7.04 -0.68 -7.74
N ARG A 36 8.19 -1.09 -8.29
CA ARG A 36 9.35 -0.20 -8.51
C ARG A 36 9.02 0.95 -9.47
N ARG A 37 8.26 0.67 -10.53
CA ARG A 37 7.78 1.70 -11.47
C ARG A 37 6.77 2.64 -10.82
N ALA A 38 5.88 2.11 -9.98
CA ALA A 38 4.88 2.91 -9.27
C ALA A 38 5.50 3.79 -8.18
N ILE A 39 6.60 3.35 -7.55
CA ILE A 39 7.30 4.09 -6.49
C ILE A 39 8.71 4.47 -6.98
N PRO A 40 8.83 5.43 -7.93
CA PRO A 40 10.13 5.84 -8.42
C PRO A 40 10.89 6.57 -7.32
N ARG A 41 12.12 6.11 -7.05
CA ARG A 41 13.06 6.77 -6.14
C ARG A 41 14.41 6.90 -6.81
N LYS A 42 15.04 8.07 -6.63
CA LYS A 42 16.38 8.35 -7.18
C LYS A 42 17.50 7.76 -6.34
N ASP A 43 17.29 7.65 -5.04
CA ASP A 43 18.33 7.27 -4.08
C ASP A 43 18.52 5.76 -3.98
N ARG A 44 17.44 4.97 -4.03
CA ARG A 44 17.52 3.49 -4.09
C ARG A 44 16.25 2.85 -4.63
N MET A 45 16.39 1.63 -5.14
CA MET A 45 15.28 0.80 -5.60
C MET A 45 14.60 0.05 -4.43
N LEU A 46 13.31 -0.26 -4.62
CA LEU A 46 12.53 -1.09 -3.71
C LEU A 46 13.08 -2.53 -3.67
N GLN A 47 13.32 -3.04 -2.46
CA GLN A 47 13.82 -4.39 -2.18
C GLN A 47 12.78 -5.25 -1.47
N ARG A 48 12.95 -6.58 -1.50
CA ARG A 48 11.97 -7.54 -0.94
C ARG A 48 11.78 -7.45 0.58
N ASN A 49 12.75 -6.88 1.29
CA ASN A 49 12.70 -6.63 2.74
C ASN A 49 12.07 -5.29 3.10
N ASP A 50 11.86 -4.39 2.13
CA ASP A 50 11.16 -3.13 2.34
C ASP A 50 9.69 -3.36 2.64
N ARG A 51 8.99 -2.29 3.04
CA ARG A 51 7.58 -2.33 3.40
C ARG A 51 6.82 -1.19 2.74
N VAL A 52 5.61 -1.47 2.27
CA VAL A 52 4.70 -0.45 1.74
C VAL A 52 3.40 -0.51 2.52
N CYS A 53 2.89 0.63 2.99
CA CYS A 53 1.68 0.67 3.80
C CYS A 53 0.40 0.60 2.96
N GLU A 54 -0.67 0.16 3.59
CA GLU A 54 -1.98 0.00 2.94
C GLU A 54 -2.56 1.28 2.33
N LYS A 55 -2.16 2.46 2.83
CA LYS A 55 -2.63 3.74 2.31
C LYS A 55 -2.31 3.95 0.82
N LEU A 56 -1.31 3.23 0.32
CA LEU A 56 -0.85 3.42 -1.05
C LEU A 56 -1.59 2.53 -2.04
N PHE A 57 -2.47 1.65 -1.56
CA PHE A 57 -3.26 0.75 -2.38
C PHE A 57 -4.72 1.20 -2.38
N ALA A 58 -5.39 1.03 -3.52
CA ALA A 58 -6.83 1.19 -3.55
C ALA A 58 -7.51 0.22 -2.55
N PRO A 59 -8.57 0.64 -1.84
CA PRO A 59 -9.16 -0.15 -0.76
C PRO A 59 -9.59 -1.57 -1.17
N HIS A 60 -10.04 -1.75 -2.41
CA HIS A 60 -10.45 -3.06 -2.93
C HIS A 60 -9.30 -4.07 -3.05
N PHE A 61 -8.05 -3.59 -3.11
CA PHE A 61 -6.87 -4.46 -3.09
C PHE A 61 -6.45 -4.88 -1.67
N VAL A 62 -7.01 -4.26 -0.62
CA VAL A 62 -6.62 -4.48 0.78
C VAL A 62 -7.67 -5.32 1.49
N LEU A 63 -7.39 -6.61 1.64
CA LEU A 63 -8.30 -7.60 2.21
C LEU A 63 -8.13 -7.68 3.73
N LYS A 64 -8.99 -6.97 4.47
CA LYS A 64 -8.99 -6.94 5.96
C LYS A 64 -10.02 -7.86 6.60
N THR A 65 -10.95 -8.37 5.83
CA THR A 65 -12.01 -9.27 6.29
C THR A 65 -12.01 -10.56 5.49
N TRP A 66 -12.54 -11.62 6.08
CA TRP A 66 -12.89 -12.84 5.38
C TRP A 66 -14.40 -13.05 5.51
N SER A 67 -15.03 -13.63 4.50
CA SER A 67 -16.40 -14.13 4.54
C SER A 67 -16.40 -15.59 4.06
N SER A 68 -17.25 -16.42 4.66
CA SER A 68 -17.62 -17.72 4.10
C SER A 68 -19.07 -17.67 3.69
N GLU A 69 -19.34 -18.15 2.48
CA GLU A 69 -20.67 -18.19 1.89
C GLU A 69 -21.12 -19.64 1.70
N PHE A 70 -22.38 -19.91 2.04
CA PHE A 70 -23.05 -21.18 1.74
C PHE A 70 -24.37 -20.86 1.06
N ASN A 71 -24.65 -21.48 -0.09
CA ASN A 71 -25.86 -21.20 -0.88
C ASN A 71 -26.12 -19.70 -1.14
N ARG A 72 -25.09 -18.92 -1.48
CA ARG A 72 -25.17 -17.45 -1.70
C ARG A 72 -25.57 -16.62 -0.47
N HIS A 73 -25.52 -17.21 0.73
CA HIS A 73 -25.73 -16.50 1.98
C HIS A 73 -24.41 -16.43 2.75
N VAL A 74 -24.05 -15.23 3.22
CA VAL A 74 -22.87 -15.04 4.07
C VAL A 74 -23.14 -15.73 5.42
N LEU A 75 -22.44 -16.83 5.68
CA LEU A 75 -22.60 -17.62 6.88
C LEU A 75 -21.86 -16.97 8.05
N MET A 76 -20.62 -16.52 7.79
CA MET A 76 -19.77 -15.86 8.78
C MET A 76 -18.86 -14.85 8.10
N SER A 77 -18.56 -13.77 8.81
CA SER A 77 -17.53 -12.81 8.42
C SER A 77 -16.70 -12.40 9.63
N GLY A 78 -15.39 -12.29 9.45
CA GLY A 78 -14.49 -11.89 10.52
C GLY A 78 -13.35 -11.00 10.05
N LYS A 79 -12.69 -10.34 11.00
CA LYS A 79 -11.43 -9.64 10.73
C LYS A 79 -10.33 -10.66 10.48
N ARG A 80 -9.46 -10.38 9.51
CA ARG A 80 -8.24 -11.16 9.26
C ARG A 80 -7.04 -10.24 9.25
N ARG A 81 -5.84 -10.84 9.26
CA ARG A 81 -4.62 -10.10 8.96
C ARG A 81 -4.78 -9.47 7.59
N ALA A 82 -4.52 -8.17 7.50
CA ALA A 82 -4.59 -7.48 6.23
C ALA A 82 -3.62 -8.15 5.23
N GLU A 83 -4.11 -8.36 4.02
CA GLU A 83 -3.35 -8.91 2.90
C GLU A 83 -3.68 -8.11 1.64
N LEU A 84 -2.77 -8.16 0.67
CA LEU A 84 -3.01 -7.62 -0.65
C LEU A 84 -3.52 -8.70 -1.60
N THR A 85 -4.38 -8.32 -2.54
CA THR A 85 -4.64 -9.16 -3.71
C THR A 85 -3.36 -9.34 -4.53
N LYS A 86 -3.30 -10.40 -5.35
CA LYS A 86 -2.09 -10.75 -6.13
C LYS A 86 -1.73 -9.67 -7.17
N ASP A 87 -2.75 -8.97 -7.64
CA ASP A 87 -2.71 -7.92 -8.66
C ASP A 87 -2.62 -6.49 -8.07
N ALA A 88 -2.52 -6.35 -6.75
CA ALA A 88 -2.32 -5.07 -6.09
C ALA A 88 -1.00 -4.39 -6.51
N VAL A 89 -1.08 -3.14 -6.97
CA VAL A 89 0.05 -2.23 -7.21
C VAL A 89 -0.21 -0.94 -6.44
N PRO A 90 0.80 -0.32 -5.80
CA PRO A 90 0.65 0.98 -5.18
C PRO A 90 0.20 2.01 -6.23
N SER A 91 -0.86 2.74 -5.94
CA SER A 91 -1.48 3.69 -6.87
C SER A 91 -1.89 5.01 -6.22
N ILE A 92 -1.95 5.08 -4.89
CA ILE A 92 -2.37 6.28 -4.15
C ILE A 92 -1.11 6.94 -3.57
N PHE A 93 -0.83 8.18 -4.00
CA PHE A 93 0.38 8.92 -3.63
C PHE A 93 0.10 10.34 -3.11
N ASP A 94 -1.00 10.52 -2.38
CA ASP A 94 -1.38 11.79 -1.72
C ASP A 94 -0.55 12.08 -0.46
N VAL A 95 0.71 11.62 -0.43
CA VAL A 95 1.63 11.75 0.71
C VAL A 95 2.54 12.97 0.59
N ALA A 96 2.63 13.56 -0.59
CA ALA A 96 3.43 14.76 -0.80
C ALA A 96 2.79 15.96 -0.08
N PRO A 97 3.57 16.77 0.66
CA PRO A 97 3.04 17.96 1.31
C PRO A 97 2.57 18.99 0.27
N GLY A 98 1.48 19.69 0.59
CA GLY A 98 0.79 20.60 -0.34
C GLY A 98 1.63 21.77 -0.88
N TYR A 99 2.77 22.08 -0.26
CA TYR A 99 3.71 23.07 -0.80
C TYR A 99 4.52 22.56 -2.00
N LEU A 100 4.59 21.23 -2.21
CA LEU A 100 5.23 20.62 -3.38
C LEU A 100 4.27 20.34 -4.54
N SER A 101 2.95 20.37 -4.31
CA SER A 101 1.97 20.23 -5.38
C SER A 101 1.84 21.55 -6.13
N LYS A 102 2.61 21.70 -7.22
CA LYS A 102 2.41 22.81 -8.15
C LYS A 102 1.00 22.70 -8.74
N LYS A 103 0.12 23.65 -8.41
CA LYS A 103 -1.17 23.80 -9.10
C LYS A 103 -0.86 24.19 -10.54
N ILE A 104 -1.15 23.30 -11.49
CA ILE A 104 -1.14 23.64 -12.91
C ILE A 104 -2.27 24.65 -13.09
N LYS A 105 -1.93 25.90 -13.41
CA LYS A 105 -2.92 26.86 -13.92
C LYS A 105 -3.22 26.42 -15.35
N ASN A 106 -4.43 25.94 -15.62
CA ASN A 106 -4.85 25.71 -17.00
C ASN A 106 -4.88 27.06 -17.75
N PRO A 107 -4.47 27.08 -19.03
CA PRO A 107 -4.58 28.26 -19.88
C PRO A 107 -6.03 28.65 -20.14
#